data_AF-A0A7K0MZJ5-F1
#
_entry.id   AF-A0A7K0MZJ5-F1
#
_cell.length_a   1.000
_cell.length_b   1.000
_cell.length_c   1.000
_cell.angle_alpha   90.00
_cell.angle_beta   90.00
_cell.angle_gamma   90.00
#
_symmetry.space_group_name_H-M   'P 1'
#
loop_
_entity.id
_entity.type
_entity.pdbx_description
1 polymer ?
#
loop_
_entity_poly.entity_id
_entity_poly.type
_entity_poly.pdbx_seq_one_letter_code
_entity_poly.pdbx_strand_id
1 'polypeptide(L)'
;MTEPLVARHSLEYPGGYTRSVGDVVGRYLTGLRDGRIEGARLADGRVLVPPTEYDPLTSAAVSVDDFVEVGPAGTVVTWSWVANPRAEKHALDRPFAFALIRPDGADTSMLHMVDVATPDEMSTGMRVIPHWRSDRIGGVSDIEAWRPYKDGDPIPEVPPLPFSENMGASVTGIVTSGRLDYEISAGESTTRFLLGLAEGKIIGGKAVGSDDVYAASRGTDPTTGAPTSISVDVSDTGVITTFCIVNIPGLSDL
;
A
#
# COMPACT_ATOMS: atom_id res chain seq x y z
N MET A 1 -22.22 -31.01 -2.91
CA MET A 1 -21.05 -30.24 -3.39
C MET A 1 -20.02 -30.27 -2.28
N THR A 2 -18.77 -30.59 -2.58
CA THR A 2 -17.69 -30.59 -1.59
C THR A 2 -17.38 -29.15 -1.20
N GLU A 3 -17.28 -28.85 0.08
CA GLU A 3 -16.86 -27.51 0.53
C GLU A 3 -15.45 -27.21 0.01
N PRO A 4 -15.21 -26.01 -0.56
CA PRO A 4 -13.89 -25.64 -1.01
C PRO A 4 -12.87 -25.69 0.12
N LEU A 5 -11.70 -26.28 -0.13
CA LEU A 5 -10.57 -26.17 0.77
C LEU A 5 -10.14 -24.71 0.90
N VAL A 6 -9.76 -24.32 2.11
CA VAL A 6 -9.35 -22.97 2.45
C VAL A 6 -8.01 -23.03 3.18
N ALA A 7 -7.11 -22.12 2.84
CA ALA A 7 -5.84 -21.95 3.51
C ALA A 7 -5.60 -20.48 3.84
N ARG A 8 -5.06 -20.22 5.04
CA ARG A 8 -4.61 -18.88 5.44
C ARG A 8 -3.12 -18.75 5.15
N HIS A 9 -2.76 -17.65 4.51
CA HIS A 9 -1.40 -17.33 4.16
C HIS A 9 -1.03 -15.97 4.73
N SER A 10 0.25 -15.83 5.10
CA SER A 10 0.84 -14.55 5.42
C SER A 10 2.00 -14.29 4.47
N LEU A 11 1.97 -13.13 3.82
CA LEU A 11 3.08 -12.62 3.03
C LEU A 11 3.74 -11.51 3.82
N GLU A 12 5.02 -11.69 4.14
CA GLU A 12 5.83 -10.70 4.84
C GLU A 12 7.23 -10.60 4.24
N TYR A 13 7.86 -9.45 4.46
CA TYR A 13 9.28 -9.24 4.18
C TYR A 13 10.01 -9.18 5.52
N PRO A 14 10.69 -10.27 5.96
CA PRO A 14 11.44 -10.26 7.21
C PRO A 14 12.48 -9.13 7.22
N GLY A 15 12.45 -8.28 8.25
CA GLY A 15 13.27 -7.06 8.33
C GLY A 15 12.72 -5.84 7.58
N GLY A 16 11.58 -5.98 6.90
CA GLY A 16 10.90 -4.93 6.16
C GLY A 16 11.39 -4.75 4.73
N TYR A 17 10.57 -4.09 3.92
CA TYR A 17 10.97 -3.68 2.57
C TYR A 17 11.79 -2.39 2.65
N THR A 18 13.06 -2.48 2.29
CA THR A 18 13.98 -1.34 2.30
C THR A 18 14.07 -0.72 0.91
N ARG A 19 13.99 0.61 0.82
CA ARG A 19 14.26 1.35 -0.42
C ARG A 19 15.01 2.64 -0.15
N SER A 20 15.91 3.01 -1.04
CA SER A 20 16.42 4.38 -1.12
C SER A 20 15.32 5.32 -1.62
N VAL A 21 15.40 6.60 -1.25
CA VAL A 21 14.37 7.60 -1.60
C VAL A 21 14.86 8.71 -2.53
N GLY A 22 16.15 8.75 -2.85
CA GLY A 22 16.72 9.85 -3.65
C GLY A 22 16.60 11.21 -2.96
N ASP A 23 17.06 12.26 -3.64
CA ASP A 23 17.22 13.57 -3.01
C ASP A 23 15.88 14.28 -2.81
N VAL A 24 14.97 14.20 -3.78
CA VAL A 24 13.66 14.89 -3.74
C VAL A 24 12.76 14.31 -2.66
N VAL A 25 12.51 12.99 -2.67
CA VAL A 25 11.66 12.37 -1.65
C VAL A 25 12.39 12.33 -0.30
N GLY A 26 13.72 12.16 -0.30
CA GLY A 26 14.52 12.25 0.92
C GLY A 26 14.40 13.60 1.62
N ARG A 27 14.41 14.71 0.88
CA ARG A 27 14.19 16.06 1.43
C ARG A 27 12.81 16.18 2.08
N TYR A 28 11.75 15.75 1.40
CA TYR A 28 10.39 15.76 1.95
C TYR A 28 10.28 14.97 3.26
N LEU A 29 10.80 13.73 3.28
CA LEU A 29 10.78 12.88 4.47
C LEU A 29 11.62 13.47 5.60
N THR A 30 12.75 14.12 5.28
CA THR A 30 13.55 14.86 6.26
C THR A 30 12.75 16.00 6.89
N GLY A 31 11.99 16.75 6.07
CA GLY A 31 11.07 17.77 6.56
C GLY A 31 10.04 17.20 7.55
N LEU A 32 9.38 16.08 7.20
CA LEU A 32 8.40 15.43 8.06
C LEU A 32 9.01 15.00 9.41
N ARG A 33 10.20 14.40 9.39
CA ARG A 33 10.94 14.05 10.61
C ARG A 33 11.12 15.27 11.50
N ASP A 34 11.52 16.38 10.90
CA ASP A 34 11.81 17.63 11.60
C ASP A 34 10.54 18.44 11.95
N GLY A 35 9.35 17.92 11.62
CA GLY A 35 8.06 18.56 11.95
C GLY A 35 7.67 19.70 11.01
N ARG A 36 8.15 19.67 9.77
CA ARG A 36 7.80 20.61 8.70
C ARG A 36 7.18 19.86 7.53
N ILE A 37 6.32 20.53 6.78
CA ILE A 37 5.83 20.02 5.49
C ILE A 37 6.49 20.87 4.41
N GLU A 38 7.28 20.25 3.54
CA GLU A 38 7.92 20.91 2.41
C GLU A 38 7.32 20.42 1.09
N GLY A 39 7.20 21.32 0.12
CA GLY A 39 6.77 21.01 -1.25
C GLY A 39 7.80 21.46 -2.27
N ALA A 40 7.80 20.82 -3.43
CA ALA A 40 8.64 21.21 -4.54
C ALA A 40 7.95 22.28 -5.40
N ARG A 41 8.59 23.44 -5.60
CA ARG A 41 8.11 24.43 -6.57
C ARG A 41 8.50 24.00 -7.98
N LEU A 42 7.51 23.88 -8.85
CA LEU A 42 7.66 23.54 -10.25
C LEU A 42 8.02 24.78 -11.08
N ALA A 43 8.49 24.56 -12.31
CA ALA A 43 8.87 25.63 -13.23
C ALA A 43 7.72 26.60 -13.58
N ASP A 44 6.48 26.12 -13.52
CA ASP A 44 5.27 26.93 -13.73
C ASP A 44 4.76 27.64 -12.46
N GLY A 45 5.49 27.51 -11.35
CA GLY A 45 5.22 28.17 -10.07
C GLY A 45 4.34 27.36 -9.10
N ARG A 46 3.73 26.25 -9.54
CA ARG A 46 2.94 25.39 -8.64
C ARG A 46 3.82 24.72 -7.58
N VAL A 47 3.28 24.47 -6.40
CA VAL A 47 3.95 23.76 -5.29
C VAL A 47 3.34 22.37 -5.10
N LEU A 48 4.15 21.35 -5.36
CA LEU A 48 3.76 19.95 -5.30
C LEU A 48 4.03 19.33 -3.92
N VAL A 49 2.98 18.83 -3.29
CA VAL A 49 2.99 18.14 -1.98
C VAL A 49 2.03 16.92 -2.00
N PRO A 50 2.52 15.71 -1.69
CA PRO A 50 3.93 15.34 -1.56
C PRO A 50 4.67 15.52 -2.90
N PRO A 51 5.97 15.88 -2.90
CA PRO A 51 6.72 16.06 -4.12
C PRO A 51 7.01 14.72 -4.84
N THR A 52 7.04 14.77 -6.17
CA THR A 52 7.59 13.72 -7.03
C THR A 52 8.87 14.20 -7.68
N GLU A 53 9.71 13.29 -8.19
CA GLU A 53 11.00 13.61 -8.82
C GLU A 53 10.85 14.36 -10.17
N TYR A 54 9.64 14.41 -10.70
CA TYR A 54 9.28 15.06 -11.95
C TYR A 54 7.92 15.74 -11.84
N ASP A 55 7.67 16.77 -12.66
CA ASP A 55 6.34 17.35 -12.83
C ASP A 55 5.42 16.34 -13.55
N PRO A 56 4.28 15.94 -12.96
CA PRO A 56 3.39 14.97 -13.58
C PRO A 56 2.74 15.43 -14.88
N LEU A 57 2.72 16.74 -15.17
CA LEU A 57 2.15 17.28 -16.41
C LEU A 57 3.18 17.40 -17.53
N THR A 58 4.41 17.81 -17.21
CA THR A 58 5.43 18.16 -18.21
C THR A 58 6.59 17.17 -18.26
N SER A 59 6.71 16.27 -17.27
CA SER A 59 7.86 15.38 -17.05
C SER A 59 9.18 16.10 -16.79
N ALA A 60 9.16 17.42 -16.57
CA ALA A 60 10.36 18.18 -16.21
C ALA A 60 10.90 17.72 -14.85
N ALA A 61 12.22 17.66 -14.70
CA ALA A 61 12.85 17.29 -13.44
C ALA A 61 12.57 18.32 -12.34
N VAL A 62 12.39 17.84 -11.11
CA VAL A 62 12.23 18.69 -9.92
C VAL A 62 13.59 18.87 -9.25
N SER A 63 13.97 20.12 -8.98
CA SER A 63 15.18 20.43 -8.22
C SER A 63 14.90 20.41 -6.71
N VAL A 64 15.85 19.91 -5.93
CA VAL A 64 15.80 20.05 -4.47
C VAL A 64 15.95 21.50 -4.03
N ASP A 65 16.63 22.36 -4.79
CA ASP A 65 16.86 23.76 -4.41
C ASP A 65 15.58 24.60 -4.42
N ASP A 66 14.55 24.15 -5.13
CA ASP A 66 13.27 24.87 -5.32
C ASP A 66 12.19 24.48 -4.30
N PHE A 67 12.57 23.81 -3.22
CA PHE A 67 11.64 23.42 -2.16
C PHE A 67 11.25 24.62 -1.28
N VAL A 68 9.99 24.62 -0.87
CA VAL A 68 9.42 25.61 0.04
C VAL A 68 8.62 24.94 1.14
N GLU A 69 8.67 25.53 2.33
CA GLU A 69 7.80 25.11 3.44
C GLU A 69 6.35 25.54 3.16
N VAL A 70 5.40 24.65 3.47
CA VAL A 70 3.96 24.86 3.34
C VAL A 70 3.26 24.61 4.68
N GLY A 71 2.02 25.08 4.80
CA GLY A 71 1.26 25.05 6.05
C GLY A 71 1.35 26.39 6.80
N PRO A 72 1.22 26.40 8.14
CA PRO A 72 1.19 25.24 9.05
C PRO A 72 -0.15 24.50 9.07
N ALA A 73 -1.23 25.10 8.55
CA ALA A 73 -2.54 24.49 8.45
C ALA A 73 -2.84 24.05 7.01
N GLY A 74 -4.01 23.46 6.79
CA GLY A 74 -4.47 23.02 5.49
C GLY A 74 -5.98 22.94 5.41
N THR A 75 -6.47 22.75 4.19
CA THR A 75 -7.90 22.65 3.89
C THR A 75 -8.25 21.25 3.43
N VAL A 76 -9.31 20.67 3.98
CA VAL A 76 -9.89 19.41 3.49
C VAL A 76 -10.55 19.65 2.14
N VAL A 77 -10.04 18.99 1.08
CA VAL A 77 -10.58 19.08 -0.29
C VAL A 77 -11.71 18.07 -0.50
N THR A 78 -11.54 16.85 0.00
CA THR A 78 -12.55 15.79 0.01
C THR A 78 -12.17 14.74 1.04
N TRP A 79 -13.12 13.91 1.46
CA TRP A 79 -12.91 12.94 2.53
C TRP A 79 -13.85 11.74 2.44
N SER A 80 -13.49 10.67 3.15
CA SER A 80 -14.30 9.47 3.34
C SER A 80 -14.18 8.97 4.77
N TRP A 81 -15.26 8.40 5.30
CA TRP A 81 -15.36 7.95 6.68
C TRP A 81 -14.88 6.52 6.88
N VAL A 82 -14.10 6.28 7.93
CA VAL A 82 -13.67 4.95 8.38
C VAL A 82 -14.31 4.65 9.72
N ALA A 83 -15.46 3.97 9.70
CA ALA A 83 -16.21 3.61 10.90
C ALA A 83 -15.54 2.49 11.73
N ASN A 84 -14.82 1.57 11.07
CA ASN A 84 -14.18 0.43 11.71
C ASN A 84 -12.69 0.41 11.31
N PRO A 85 -11.81 1.06 12.08
CA PRO A 85 -10.38 1.01 11.85
C PRO A 85 -9.84 -0.43 11.86
N ARG A 86 -8.83 -0.69 11.04
CA ARG A 86 -8.14 -1.97 11.03
C ARG A 86 -6.90 -1.85 11.89
N ALA A 87 -6.85 -2.62 12.98
CA ALA A 87 -5.69 -2.72 13.85
C ALA A 87 -4.42 -2.98 13.02
N GLU A 88 -3.31 -2.37 13.42
CA GLU A 88 -1.99 -2.46 12.76
C GLU A 88 -1.91 -1.93 11.32
N LYS A 89 -3.03 -1.56 10.69
CA LYS A 89 -3.07 -0.98 9.34
C LYS A 89 -3.30 0.52 9.36
N HIS A 90 -4.06 1.01 10.32
CA HIS A 90 -4.32 2.44 10.49
C HIS A 90 -3.56 2.97 11.71
N ALA A 91 -3.17 4.26 11.67
CA ALA A 91 -2.50 4.89 12.81
C ALA A 91 -3.45 5.13 13.99
N LEU A 92 -4.74 5.31 13.70
CA LEU A 92 -5.78 5.49 14.69
C LEU A 92 -6.56 4.18 14.86
N ASP A 93 -6.85 3.84 16.12
CA ASP A 93 -7.62 2.69 16.56
C ASP A 93 -9.11 2.99 16.80
N ARG A 94 -9.51 4.25 16.62
CA ARG A 94 -10.86 4.79 16.73
C ARG A 94 -11.36 5.33 15.38
N PRO A 95 -12.68 5.45 15.14
CA PRO A 95 -13.21 5.99 13.88
C PRO A 95 -12.57 7.33 13.51
N PHE A 96 -12.35 7.54 12.21
CA PHE A 96 -11.68 8.72 11.67
C PHE A 96 -12.07 8.96 10.21
N ALA A 97 -11.63 10.07 9.62
CA ALA A 97 -11.76 10.31 8.18
C ALA A 97 -10.42 10.22 7.46
N PHE A 98 -10.38 9.56 6.30
CA PHE A 98 -9.31 9.79 5.33
C PHE A 98 -9.69 11.02 4.49
N ALA A 99 -8.77 11.96 4.34
CA ALA A 99 -9.00 13.20 3.60
C ALA A 99 -7.85 13.49 2.63
N LEU A 100 -8.20 14.08 1.49
CA LEU A 100 -7.25 14.84 0.69
C LEU A 100 -7.14 16.24 1.31
N ILE A 101 -5.98 16.55 1.87
CA ILE A 101 -5.70 17.80 2.58
C ILE A 101 -4.74 18.60 1.71
N ARG A 102 -5.08 19.86 1.41
CA ARG A 102 -4.18 20.80 0.75
C ARG A 102 -3.55 21.69 1.82
N PRO A 103 -2.25 21.53 2.15
CA PRO A 103 -1.54 22.46 3.02
C PRO A 103 -1.56 23.87 2.44
N ASP A 104 -1.53 24.87 3.32
CA ASP A 104 -1.49 26.27 2.89
C ASP A 104 -0.22 26.55 2.07
N GLY A 105 -0.36 27.20 0.91
CA GLY A 105 0.75 27.44 -0.01
C GLY A 105 1.10 26.26 -0.93
N ALA A 106 0.42 25.12 -0.81
CA ALA A 106 0.53 24.01 -1.77
C ALA A 106 -0.57 24.06 -2.84
N ASP A 107 -0.29 23.53 -4.03
CA ASP A 107 -1.25 23.41 -5.13
C ASP A 107 -1.87 22.01 -5.25
N THR A 108 -1.25 21.00 -4.64
CA THR A 108 -1.77 19.63 -4.58
C THR A 108 -2.17 19.21 -3.18
N SER A 109 -2.78 18.03 -3.07
CA SER A 109 -3.28 17.52 -1.80
C SER A 109 -2.57 16.23 -1.41
N MET A 110 -2.26 16.10 -0.12
CA MET A 110 -1.78 14.86 0.47
C MET A 110 -2.96 14.08 1.07
N LEU A 111 -2.92 12.75 0.96
CA LEU A 111 -3.87 11.87 1.65
C LEU A 111 -3.40 11.70 3.10
N HIS A 112 -4.25 12.02 4.07
CA HIS A 112 -3.97 11.72 5.47
C HIS A 112 -5.24 11.49 6.29
N MET A 113 -5.07 10.93 7.48
CA MET A 113 -6.11 10.80 8.51
C MET A 113 -6.42 12.15 9.15
N VAL A 114 -7.71 12.42 9.37
CA VAL A 114 -8.25 13.50 10.19
C VAL A 114 -8.92 12.87 11.43
N ASP A 115 -8.45 13.24 12.60
CA ASP A 115 -8.91 12.74 13.92
C ASP A 115 -10.09 13.59 14.40
N VAL A 116 -11.29 13.07 14.16
CA VAL A 116 -12.59 13.61 14.58
C VAL A 116 -13.47 12.44 15.06
N ALA A 117 -14.39 12.70 15.99
CA ALA A 117 -15.16 11.62 16.61
C ALA A 117 -16.29 11.10 15.72
N THR A 118 -16.87 11.97 14.91
CA THR A 118 -18.05 11.66 14.09
C THR A 118 -17.93 12.23 12.67
N PRO A 119 -18.63 11.64 11.67
CA PRO A 119 -18.64 12.18 10.31
C PRO A 119 -19.29 13.56 10.21
N ASP A 120 -20.14 13.95 11.17
CA ASP A 120 -20.81 15.26 11.18
C ASP A 120 -19.84 16.41 11.50
N GLU A 121 -18.68 16.11 12.08
CA GLU A 121 -17.59 17.07 12.30
C GLU A 121 -16.76 17.32 11.03
N MET A 122 -16.93 16.50 10.00
CA MET A 122 -16.22 16.65 8.73
C MET A 122 -17.01 17.50 7.73
N SER A 123 -16.30 18.39 7.05
CA SER A 123 -16.83 19.06 5.86
C SER A 123 -15.74 19.38 4.86
N THR A 124 -16.06 19.33 3.57
CA THR A 124 -15.17 19.88 2.53
C THR A 124 -15.02 21.38 2.77
N GLY A 125 -13.78 21.86 2.75
CA GLY A 125 -13.43 23.25 3.04
C GLY A 125 -13.05 23.51 4.50
N MET A 126 -13.21 22.54 5.41
CA MET A 126 -12.81 22.75 6.81
C MET A 126 -11.29 22.88 6.94
N ARG A 127 -10.90 23.67 7.93
CA ARG A 127 -9.51 23.94 8.28
C ARG A 127 -8.99 22.88 9.25
N VAL A 128 -7.77 22.43 9.00
CA VAL A 128 -7.10 21.39 9.78
C VAL A 128 -5.63 21.72 10.00
N ILE A 129 -5.04 21.19 11.07
CA ILE A 129 -3.63 21.36 11.40
C ILE A 129 -3.00 20.00 11.76
N PRO A 130 -1.73 19.72 11.42
CA PRO A 130 -1.13 18.43 11.71
C PRO A 130 -0.84 18.30 13.21
N HIS A 131 -1.13 17.11 13.75
CA HIS A 131 -0.68 16.67 15.06
C HIS A 131 0.56 15.78 14.89
N TRP A 132 1.72 16.29 15.30
CA TRP A 132 3.00 15.62 15.13
C TRP A 132 3.28 14.62 16.25
N ARG A 133 3.80 13.44 15.88
CA ARG A 133 4.33 12.46 16.84
C ARG A 133 5.62 12.97 17.48
N SER A 134 6.05 12.43 18.61
CA SER A 134 7.33 12.82 19.25
C SER A 134 8.54 12.00 18.78
N ASP A 135 8.30 10.85 18.18
CA ASP A 135 9.25 9.83 17.74
C ASP A 135 9.33 9.74 16.21
N ARG A 136 9.34 10.90 15.55
CA ARG A 136 9.32 11.02 14.09
C ARG A 136 10.63 10.52 13.48
N ILE A 137 10.54 9.80 12.36
CA ILE A 137 11.68 9.09 11.76
C ILE A 137 11.92 9.39 10.27
N GLY A 138 11.04 10.16 9.64
CA GLY A 138 11.07 10.43 8.20
C GLY A 138 10.04 9.61 7.44
N GLY A 139 8.78 9.73 7.83
CA GLY A 139 7.65 9.05 7.19
C GLY A 139 6.38 9.89 7.24
N VAL A 140 5.43 9.63 6.34
CA VAL A 140 4.14 10.34 6.32
C VAL A 140 3.41 10.22 7.66
N SER A 141 3.57 9.08 8.35
CA SER A 141 3.02 8.82 9.68
C SER A 141 3.72 9.56 10.82
N ASP A 142 4.73 10.39 10.56
CA ASP A 142 5.28 11.32 11.54
C ASP A 142 4.24 12.38 11.93
N ILE A 143 3.29 12.65 11.02
CA ILE A 143 2.00 13.24 11.34
C ILE A 143 1.12 12.11 11.86
N GLU A 144 0.72 12.15 13.13
CA GLU A 144 -0.17 11.14 13.70
C GLU A 144 -1.55 11.19 13.02
N ALA A 145 -2.09 12.40 12.93
CA ALA A 145 -3.32 12.75 12.24
C ALA A 145 -3.39 14.27 12.07
N TRP A 146 -4.29 14.74 11.22
CA TRP A 146 -4.70 16.14 11.20
C TRP A 146 -5.90 16.33 12.13
N ARG A 147 -6.03 17.51 12.73
CA ARG A 147 -7.16 17.85 13.61
C ARG A 147 -7.85 19.12 13.14
N PRO A 148 -9.16 19.29 13.41
CA PRO A 148 -9.85 20.55 13.16
C PRO A 148 -9.07 21.72 13.75
N TYR A 149 -8.97 22.79 12.97
CA TYR A 149 -8.25 24.01 13.32
C TYR A 149 -9.12 25.21 12.99
N LYS A 150 -8.99 26.28 13.77
CA LYS A 150 -9.67 27.54 13.50
C LYS A 150 -8.61 28.59 13.17
N ASP A 151 -8.79 29.26 12.03
CA ASP A 151 -7.85 30.30 11.63
C ASP A 151 -7.78 31.40 12.71
N GLY A 152 -6.55 31.74 13.10
CA GLY A 152 -6.26 32.70 14.18
C GLY A 152 -6.01 32.07 15.55
N ASP A 153 -6.28 30.77 15.73
CA ASP A 153 -5.83 30.05 16.92
C ASP A 153 -4.30 29.93 16.93
N PRO A 154 -3.66 29.76 18.11
CA PRO A 154 -2.23 29.50 18.18
C PRO A 154 -1.84 28.20 17.46
N ILE A 155 -0.75 28.24 16.70
CA ILE A 155 -0.16 27.05 16.08
C ILE A 155 0.42 26.16 17.20
N PRO A 156 0.02 24.88 17.30
CA PRO A 156 0.59 23.97 18.27
C PRO A 156 2.10 23.81 18.08
N GLU A 157 2.85 23.77 19.18
CA GLU A 157 4.28 23.49 19.11
C GLU A 157 4.53 22.05 18.65
N VAL A 158 5.55 21.90 17.79
CA VAL A 158 6.04 20.59 17.38
C VAL A 158 6.87 19.99 18.53
N PRO A 159 6.56 18.78 19.03
CA PRO A 159 7.36 18.14 20.07
C PRO A 159 8.82 18.00 19.61
N PRO A 160 9.82 18.28 20.47
CA PRO A 160 11.22 18.12 20.08
C PRO A 160 11.55 16.66 19.78
N LEU A 161 12.44 16.42 18.82
CA LEU A 161 12.96 15.08 18.57
C LEU A 161 13.85 14.62 19.73
N PRO A 162 13.80 13.33 20.11
CA PRO A 162 14.83 12.76 20.97
C PRO A 162 16.19 12.86 20.28
N PHE A 163 17.26 12.99 21.09
CA PHE A 163 18.61 12.98 20.57
C PHE A 163 18.90 11.67 19.81
N SER A 164 19.56 11.78 18.66
CA SER A 164 20.08 10.63 17.91
C SER A 164 21.40 11.00 17.24
N GLU A 165 22.26 10.02 17.00
CA GLU A 165 23.55 10.22 16.32
C GLU A 165 23.39 10.72 14.89
N ASN A 166 22.24 10.44 14.26
CA ASN A 166 21.91 10.86 12.90
C ASN A 166 21.09 12.16 12.86
N MET A 167 21.01 12.89 13.98
CA MET A 167 20.33 14.18 14.04
C MET A 167 20.96 15.16 13.04
N GLY A 168 20.14 15.73 12.16
CA GLY A 168 20.58 16.63 11.09
C GLY A 168 21.02 15.94 9.79
N ALA A 169 21.17 14.61 9.77
CA ALA A 169 21.40 13.88 8.51
C ALA A 169 20.12 13.85 7.66
N SER A 170 20.25 13.80 6.34
CA SER A 170 19.11 13.61 5.44
C SER A 170 18.57 12.17 5.51
N VAL A 171 17.26 12.00 5.32
CA VAL A 171 16.63 10.70 5.14
C VAL A 171 16.96 10.19 3.74
N THR A 172 17.79 9.14 3.64
CA THR A 172 18.25 8.58 2.35
C THR A 172 17.61 7.23 1.99
N GLY A 173 16.94 6.61 2.96
CA GLY A 173 16.19 5.37 2.76
C GLY A 173 15.12 5.20 3.82
N ILE A 174 14.14 4.34 3.51
CA ILE A 174 13.07 3.97 4.43
C ILE A 174 12.92 2.45 4.46
N VAL A 175 12.40 1.96 5.59
CA VAL A 175 12.00 0.57 5.78
C VAL A 175 10.50 0.55 6.03
N THR A 176 9.75 -0.16 5.19
CA THR A 176 8.30 -0.33 5.37
C THR A 176 7.99 -1.77 5.80
N SER A 177 7.33 -1.93 6.94
CA SER A 177 6.84 -3.22 7.42
C SER A 177 5.60 -3.66 6.62
N GLY A 178 5.83 -4.33 5.50
CA GLY A 178 4.75 -4.93 4.70
C GLY A 178 4.40 -6.33 5.21
N ARG A 179 3.19 -6.48 5.76
CA ARG A 179 2.57 -7.79 6.05
C ARG A 179 1.17 -7.84 5.46
N LEU A 180 0.86 -8.92 4.76
CA LEU A 180 -0.47 -9.18 4.20
C LEU A 180 -0.93 -10.57 4.64
N ASP A 181 -1.93 -10.62 5.51
CA ASP A 181 -2.63 -11.85 5.86
C ASP A 181 -3.84 -11.98 4.94
N TYR A 182 -3.99 -13.13 4.29
CA TYR A 182 -5.08 -13.39 3.36
C TYR A 182 -5.50 -14.85 3.39
N GLU A 183 -6.75 -15.07 3.04
CA GLU A 183 -7.35 -16.39 2.96
C GLU A 183 -7.56 -16.74 1.48
N ILE A 184 -7.05 -17.89 1.06
CA ILE A 184 -7.24 -18.40 -0.30
C ILE A 184 -8.26 -19.53 -0.21
N SER A 185 -9.36 -19.39 -0.95
CA SER A 185 -10.24 -20.52 -1.27
C SER A 185 -9.76 -21.17 -2.56
N ALA A 186 -9.57 -22.49 -2.51
CA ALA A 186 -9.16 -23.27 -3.67
C ALA A 186 -10.26 -23.33 -4.76
N GLY A 187 -11.51 -23.01 -4.41
CA GLY A 187 -12.67 -23.24 -5.27
C GLY A 187 -12.93 -24.73 -5.52
N GLU A 188 -13.98 -25.07 -6.26
CA GLU A 188 -14.40 -26.47 -6.42
C GLU A 188 -13.36 -27.32 -7.18
N SER A 189 -12.83 -26.82 -8.30
CA SER A 189 -11.95 -27.60 -9.17
C SER A 189 -10.60 -27.89 -8.54
N THR A 190 -9.95 -26.88 -7.96
CA THR A 190 -8.68 -27.09 -7.24
C THR A 190 -8.89 -27.95 -5.99
N THR A 191 -10.02 -27.82 -5.29
CA THR A 191 -10.36 -28.69 -4.14
C THR A 191 -10.42 -30.15 -4.57
N ARG A 192 -11.13 -30.45 -5.66
CA ARG A 192 -11.22 -31.79 -6.22
C ARG A 192 -9.84 -32.35 -6.57
N PHE A 193 -9.01 -31.55 -7.22
CA PHE A 193 -7.63 -31.93 -7.57
C PHE A 193 -6.78 -32.24 -6.33
N LEU A 194 -6.78 -31.35 -5.32
CA LEU A 194 -6.00 -31.52 -4.09
C LEU A 194 -6.45 -32.71 -3.25
N LEU A 195 -7.75 -32.96 -3.15
CA LEU A 195 -8.29 -34.15 -2.47
C LEU A 195 -7.92 -35.42 -3.23
N GLY A 196 -7.97 -35.40 -4.57
CA GLY A 196 -7.49 -36.50 -5.40
C GLY A 196 -6.01 -36.80 -5.14
N LEU A 197 -5.16 -35.76 -5.12
CA LEU A 197 -3.72 -35.92 -4.84
C LEU A 197 -3.47 -36.54 -3.46
N ALA A 198 -4.25 -36.17 -2.44
CA ALA A 198 -4.14 -36.77 -1.10
C ALA A 198 -4.43 -38.28 -1.09
N GLU A 199 -5.20 -38.77 -2.07
CA GLU A 199 -5.49 -40.20 -2.29
C GLU A 199 -4.56 -40.85 -3.33
N GLY A 200 -3.57 -40.12 -3.86
CA GLY A 200 -2.69 -40.61 -4.92
C GLY A 200 -3.33 -40.65 -6.32
N LYS A 201 -4.38 -39.86 -6.57
CA LYS A 201 -5.05 -39.75 -7.87
C LYS A 201 -4.88 -38.35 -8.49
N ILE A 202 -4.88 -38.27 -9.81
CA ILE A 202 -4.89 -36.99 -10.53
C ILE A 202 -6.30 -36.77 -11.08
N ILE A 203 -7.09 -35.91 -10.44
CA ILE A 203 -8.46 -35.64 -10.88
C ILE A 203 -8.50 -34.36 -11.71
N GLY A 204 -8.67 -34.51 -13.02
CA GLY A 204 -8.83 -33.41 -13.96
C GLY A 204 -10.25 -32.89 -14.09
N GLY A 205 -10.38 -31.71 -14.70
CA GLY A 205 -11.65 -31.09 -15.07
C GLY A 205 -11.80 -30.96 -16.58
N LYS A 206 -13.01 -31.21 -17.09
CA LYS A 206 -13.36 -31.08 -18.50
C LYS A 206 -14.67 -30.31 -18.69
N ALA A 207 -14.72 -29.47 -19.72
CA ALA A 207 -15.93 -28.74 -20.10
C ALA A 207 -16.88 -29.61 -20.94
N VAL A 208 -18.18 -29.30 -20.89
CA VAL A 208 -19.17 -29.98 -21.72
C VAL A 208 -18.88 -29.71 -23.20
N GLY A 209 -18.78 -30.76 -24.01
CA GLY A 209 -18.47 -30.66 -25.43
C GLY A 209 -16.99 -30.47 -25.78
N SER A 210 -16.10 -30.42 -24.77
CA SER A 210 -14.65 -30.47 -24.98
C SER A 210 -14.13 -31.90 -24.89
N ASP A 211 -13.08 -32.19 -25.66
CA ASP A 211 -12.28 -33.42 -25.53
C ASP A 211 -11.08 -33.23 -24.61
N ASP A 212 -10.70 -31.98 -24.30
CA ASP A 212 -9.56 -31.65 -23.46
C ASP A 212 -9.86 -31.86 -21.97
N VAL A 213 -8.89 -32.42 -21.24
CA VAL A 213 -8.95 -32.65 -19.79
C VAL A 213 -7.78 -31.92 -19.14
N TYR A 214 -8.07 -31.07 -18.15
CA TYR A 214 -7.06 -30.29 -17.44
C TYR A 214 -6.81 -30.90 -16.06
N ALA A 215 -5.65 -31.55 -15.86
CA ALA A 215 -5.28 -32.24 -14.62
C ALA A 215 -5.37 -31.35 -13.38
N ALA A 216 -4.88 -30.11 -13.44
CA ALA A 216 -5.02 -29.10 -12.40
C ALA A 216 -5.99 -28.00 -12.85
N SER A 217 -7.23 -28.37 -13.18
CA SER A 217 -8.20 -27.42 -13.72
C SER A 217 -8.40 -26.21 -12.81
N ARG A 218 -8.42 -25.01 -13.41
CA ARG A 218 -8.73 -23.74 -12.76
C ARG A 218 -10.25 -23.47 -12.66
N GLY A 219 -11.08 -24.41 -13.11
CA GLY A 219 -12.54 -24.32 -13.09
C GLY A 219 -13.19 -23.88 -14.40
N THR A 220 -12.39 -23.40 -15.35
CA THR A 220 -12.85 -22.96 -16.67
C THR A 220 -11.93 -23.47 -17.76
N ASP A 221 -12.50 -23.78 -18.91
CA ASP A 221 -11.77 -24.13 -20.11
C ASP A 221 -11.09 -22.85 -20.65
N PRO A 222 -9.76 -22.85 -20.89
CA PRO A 222 -9.00 -21.66 -21.30
C PRO A 222 -9.35 -21.18 -22.72
N THR A 223 -9.91 -22.05 -23.56
CA THR A 223 -10.25 -21.71 -24.95
C THR A 223 -11.65 -21.11 -25.04
N THR A 224 -12.61 -21.69 -24.31
CA THR A 224 -14.03 -21.37 -24.44
C THR A 224 -14.60 -20.60 -23.25
N GLY A 225 -13.91 -20.60 -22.11
CA GLY A 225 -14.41 -20.07 -20.84
C GLY A 225 -15.48 -20.94 -20.16
N ALA A 226 -15.86 -22.06 -20.76
CA ALA A 226 -16.92 -22.93 -20.23
C ALA A 226 -16.48 -23.61 -18.92
N PRO A 227 -17.41 -23.85 -17.96
CA PRO A 227 -17.08 -24.53 -16.72
C PRO A 227 -16.55 -25.95 -16.94
N THR A 228 -15.43 -26.30 -16.32
CA THR A 228 -14.85 -27.65 -16.38
C THR A 228 -15.46 -28.57 -15.30
N SER A 229 -16.78 -28.72 -15.33
CA SER A 229 -17.54 -29.41 -14.27
C SER A 229 -17.44 -30.94 -14.33
N ILE A 230 -17.04 -31.52 -15.46
CA ILE A 230 -16.90 -32.98 -15.61
C ILE A 230 -15.59 -33.41 -14.97
N SER A 231 -15.67 -34.34 -14.01
CA SER A 231 -14.50 -34.90 -13.33
C SER A 231 -13.96 -36.09 -14.11
N VAL A 232 -12.65 -36.15 -14.30
CA VAL A 232 -11.97 -37.23 -15.03
C VAL A 232 -10.77 -37.69 -14.23
N ASP A 233 -10.66 -39.00 -14.00
CA ASP A 233 -9.44 -39.61 -13.45
C ASP A 233 -8.38 -39.66 -14.55
N VAL A 234 -7.24 -39.01 -14.30
CA VAL A 234 -6.14 -38.85 -15.26
C VAL A 234 -5.03 -39.82 -14.88
N SER A 235 -4.39 -40.43 -15.88
CA SER A 235 -3.25 -41.33 -15.65
C SER A 235 -2.13 -40.64 -14.87
N ASP A 236 -1.49 -41.41 -14.00
CA ASP A 236 -0.24 -41.11 -13.30
C ASP A 236 1.01 -41.20 -14.19
N THR A 237 0.85 -41.55 -15.48
CA THR A 237 1.92 -41.58 -16.48
C THR A 237 1.64 -40.61 -17.63
N GLY A 238 2.70 -40.01 -18.18
CA GLY A 238 2.56 -39.00 -19.24
C GLY A 238 3.84 -38.80 -20.05
N VAL A 239 3.77 -37.91 -21.03
CA VAL A 239 4.89 -37.55 -21.91
C VAL A 239 5.28 -36.10 -21.65
N ILE A 240 6.58 -35.82 -21.56
CA ILE A 240 7.11 -34.45 -21.51
C ILE A 240 7.00 -33.84 -22.90
N THR A 241 6.21 -32.77 -23.04
CA THR A 241 6.01 -32.07 -24.33
C THR A 241 6.92 -30.85 -24.48
N THR A 242 7.16 -30.12 -23.38
CA THR A 242 8.07 -28.96 -23.32
C THR A 242 8.74 -28.91 -21.95
N PHE A 243 9.90 -28.26 -21.86
CA PHE A 243 10.60 -28.05 -20.59
C PHE A 243 11.36 -26.72 -20.59
N CYS A 244 11.59 -26.16 -19.40
CA CYS A 244 12.45 -25.01 -19.17
C CYS A 244 13.47 -25.38 -18.09
N ILE A 245 14.74 -25.04 -18.32
CA ILE A 245 15.80 -25.17 -17.31
C ILE A 245 15.98 -23.80 -16.67
N VAL A 246 15.54 -23.64 -15.43
CA VAL A 246 15.74 -22.41 -14.66
C VAL A 246 17.00 -22.55 -13.82
N ASN A 247 18.02 -21.75 -14.13
CA ASN A 247 19.21 -21.62 -13.29
C ASN A 247 18.99 -20.46 -12.31
N ILE A 248 18.71 -20.77 -11.05
CA ILE A 248 18.60 -19.78 -9.98
C ILE A 248 19.92 -19.77 -9.20
N PRO A 249 20.88 -18.88 -9.52
CA PRO A 249 22.12 -18.78 -8.76
C PRO A 249 21.82 -18.46 -7.28
N GLY A 250 22.35 -19.28 -6.37
CA GLY A 250 22.22 -19.10 -4.92
C GLY A 250 21.20 -19.99 -4.18
N LEU A 251 20.55 -20.94 -4.86
CA LEU A 251 19.59 -21.89 -4.26
C LEU A 251 20.11 -23.33 -4.12
N SER A 252 21.34 -23.61 -4.53
CA SER A 252 22.13 -24.79 -4.13
C SER A 252 23.12 -24.30 -3.06
N ASP A 253 22.89 -24.51 -1.76
CA ASP A 253 22.97 -25.82 -1.11
C ASP A 253 21.83 -26.05 -0.10
N LEU A 254 20.73 -26.69 -0.53
CA LEU A 254 19.74 -27.33 0.35
C LEU A 254 19.83 -28.85 0.22
#